data_AF-A0A7C3WSA6-F1
#
_entry.id   AF-A0A7C3WSA6-F1
#
_cell.length_a   1.000
_cell.length_b   1.000
_cell.length_c   1.000
_cell.angle_alpha   90.00
_cell.angle_beta   90.00
_cell.angle_gamma   90.00
#
_symmetry.space_group_name_H-M   'P 1'
#
loop_
_entity.id
_entity.type
_entity.pdbx_description
1 polymer ?
#
loop_
_entity_poly.entity_id
_entity_poly.type
_entity_poly.pdbx_seq_one_letter_code
_entity_poly.pdbx_strand_id
1 'polypeptide(L)'
;MKWCKKMWDVNKALKVGANVYHVYIACMLARFRELGMLKFGVIKSATEATGRCVAQYLAARGSSFGSIEEALEQLNASFAFSDEVRVRTREDDVLEVMLHTDSCRICPRNVGGLELPGPACPNVGFVKGYLEELGLVRLKENYDVEKGELPVKRESGYCVISYRILERGQG
;
A
#
# COMPACT_ATOMS: atom_id res chain seq x y z
N MET A 1 -30.27 2.46 -16.29
CA MET A 1 -28.96 2.07 -15.71
C MET A 1 -28.82 0.55 -15.77
N LYS A 2 -28.00 0.02 -16.68
CA LYS A 2 -27.64 -1.39 -16.68
C LYS A 2 -26.58 -1.59 -15.60
N TRP A 3 -26.97 -2.19 -14.47
CA TRP A 3 -26.05 -2.66 -13.45
C TRP A 3 -25.18 -3.76 -14.04
N CYS A 4 -23.93 -3.46 -14.38
CA CYS A 4 -22.99 -4.47 -14.87
C CYS A 4 -22.58 -5.33 -13.67
N LYS A 5 -23.20 -6.52 -13.56
CA LYS A 5 -22.88 -7.61 -12.62
C LYS A 5 -21.45 -8.14 -12.82
N LYS A 6 -20.40 -7.36 -12.57
CA LYS A 6 -19.13 -7.94 -12.13
C LYS A 6 -19.15 -7.97 -10.62
N MET A 7 -19.98 -8.88 -10.13
CA MET A 7 -20.00 -9.34 -8.75
C MET A 7 -18.61 -9.93 -8.47
N TRP A 8 -17.92 -9.34 -7.50
CA TRP A 8 -16.76 -9.89 -6.79
C TRP A 8 -16.30 -11.30 -7.20
N ASP A 9 -15.01 -11.44 -7.55
CA ASP A 9 -14.41 -12.72 -7.93
C ASP A 9 -13.75 -13.40 -6.73
N VAL A 10 -14.47 -14.34 -6.09
CA VAL A 10 -13.98 -15.08 -4.92
C VAL A 10 -12.75 -15.94 -5.23
N ASN A 11 -12.60 -16.44 -6.46
CA ASN A 11 -11.48 -17.32 -6.81
C ASN A 11 -10.15 -16.57 -6.78
N LYS A 12 -10.18 -15.27 -7.10
CA LYS A 12 -9.02 -14.39 -6.96
C LYS A 12 -8.59 -14.24 -5.49
N ALA A 13 -9.53 -14.00 -4.58
CA ALA A 13 -9.26 -13.94 -3.14
C ALA A 13 -8.64 -15.26 -2.62
N LEU A 14 -9.23 -16.40 -3.01
CA LEU A 14 -8.72 -17.72 -2.63
C LEU A 14 -7.31 -17.97 -3.20
N LYS A 15 -7.06 -17.61 -4.46
CA LYS A 15 -5.77 -17.78 -5.13
C LYS A 15 -4.63 -17.06 -4.39
N VAL A 16 -4.88 -15.84 -3.89
CA VAL A 16 -3.86 -15.06 -3.16
C VAL A 16 -3.85 -15.35 -1.65
N GLY A 17 -4.67 -16.28 -1.16
CA GLY A 17 -4.77 -16.57 0.27
C GLY A 17 -5.28 -15.37 1.08
N ALA A 18 -6.22 -14.61 0.55
CA ALA A 18 -6.81 -13.47 1.26
C ALA A 18 -7.66 -13.93 2.45
N ASN A 19 -7.51 -13.26 3.61
CA ASN A 19 -8.38 -13.44 4.76
C ASN A 19 -9.60 -12.50 4.68
N VAL A 20 -10.51 -12.58 5.65
CA VAL A 20 -11.73 -11.77 5.67
C VAL A 20 -11.46 -10.25 5.71
N TYR A 21 -10.38 -9.80 6.35
CA TYR A 21 -10.03 -8.38 6.41
C TYR A 21 -9.54 -7.85 5.06
N HIS A 22 -8.76 -8.64 4.33
CA HIS A 22 -8.36 -8.34 2.94
C HIS A 22 -9.57 -8.16 2.04
N VAL A 23 -10.52 -9.10 2.14
CA VAL A 23 -11.77 -9.05 1.38
C VAL A 23 -12.60 -7.82 1.76
N TYR A 24 -12.73 -7.54 3.05
CA TYR A 24 -13.44 -6.37 3.56
C TYR A 24 -12.87 -5.06 2.99
N ILE A 25 -11.56 -4.84 3.12
CA ILE A 25 -10.88 -3.63 2.62
C ILE A 25 -11.00 -3.52 1.10
N ALA A 26 -10.72 -4.60 0.37
CA ALA A 26 -10.78 -4.60 -1.09
C ALA A 26 -12.20 -4.32 -1.62
N CYS A 27 -13.23 -4.91 -1.01
CA CYS A 27 -14.62 -4.66 -1.35
C CYS A 27 -15.03 -3.22 -1.03
N MET A 28 -14.67 -2.71 0.14
CA MET A 28 -15.00 -1.34 0.54
C MET A 28 -14.37 -0.31 -0.42
N LEU A 29 -13.09 -0.47 -0.75
CA LEU A 29 -12.41 0.38 -1.74
C LEU A 29 -13.06 0.27 -3.11
N ALA A 30 -13.41 -0.94 -3.55
CA ALA A 30 -14.09 -1.14 -4.82
C ALA A 30 -15.45 -0.40 -4.86
N ARG A 31 -16.25 -0.47 -3.79
CA ARG A 31 -17.55 0.20 -3.70
C ARG A 31 -17.45 1.72 -3.63
N PHE A 32 -16.57 2.28 -2.80
CA PHE A 32 -16.39 3.74 -2.76
C PHE A 32 -15.99 4.30 -4.12
N ARG A 33 -15.25 3.53 -4.91
CA ARG A 33 -14.99 3.93 -6.28
C ARG A 33 -16.22 3.90 -7.16
N GLU A 34 -17.01 2.83 -7.15
CA GLU A 34 -18.22 2.77 -7.97
C GLU A 34 -19.17 3.94 -7.68
N LEU A 35 -19.16 4.42 -6.44
CA LEU A 35 -19.89 5.61 -5.99
C LEU A 35 -19.23 6.94 -6.41
N GLY A 36 -18.10 6.92 -7.12
CA GLY A 36 -17.36 8.10 -7.55
C GLY A 36 -16.60 8.81 -6.42
N MET A 37 -16.50 8.21 -5.24
CA MET A 37 -15.89 8.84 -4.05
C MET A 37 -14.37 8.67 -4.00
N LEU A 38 -13.82 7.67 -4.69
CA LEU A 38 -12.37 7.43 -4.69
C LEU A 38 -11.66 8.08 -5.86
N LYS A 39 -11.01 9.20 -5.57
CA LYS A 39 -9.88 9.73 -6.35
C LYS A 39 -8.56 9.24 -5.74
N PHE A 40 -7.49 9.18 -6.52
CA PHE A 40 -6.18 8.72 -6.04
C PHE A 40 -5.72 9.50 -4.79
N GLY A 41 -5.82 10.83 -4.81
CA GLY A 41 -5.44 11.67 -3.66
C GLY A 41 -6.23 11.32 -2.39
N VAL A 42 -7.52 10.98 -2.51
CA VAL A 42 -8.36 10.59 -1.37
C VAL A 42 -7.90 9.24 -0.81
N ILE A 43 -7.67 8.23 -1.67
CA ILE A 43 -7.14 6.93 -1.24
C ILE A 43 -5.79 7.12 -0.54
N LYS A 44 -4.87 7.85 -1.17
CA LYS A 44 -3.53 8.10 -0.63
C LYS A 44 -3.60 8.75 0.75
N SER A 45 -4.34 9.86 0.89
CA SER A 45 -4.44 10.57 2.18
C SER A 45 -5.11 9.72 3.25
N ALA A 46 -6.16 8.96 2.90
CA ALA A 46 -6.84 8.08 3.85
C ALA A 46 -5.92 6.94 4.31
N THR A 47 -5.18 6.31 3.39
CA THR A 47 -4.28 5.21 3.75
C THR A 47 -3.02 5.70 4.45
N GLU A 48 -2.55 6.92 4.15
CA GLU A 48 -1.48 7.58 4.90
C GLU A 48 -1.88 7.82 6.36
N ALA A 49 -3.07 8.40 6.61
CA ALA A 49 -3.60 8.52 7.96
C ALA A 49 -3.76 7.15 8.66
N THR A 50 -4.21 6.12 7.92
CA THR A 50 -4.31 4.75 8.44
C THR A 50 -2.93 4.21 8.85
N GLY A 51 -1.88 4.49 8.08
CA GLY A 51 -0.49 4.17 8.41
C GLY A 51 -0.06 4.74 9.75
N ARG A 52 -0.34 6.02 9.96
CA ARG A 52 -0.05 6.70 11.23
C ARG A 52 -0.79 6.05 12.39
N CYS A 53 -2.09 5.77 12.24
CA CYS A 53 -2.87 5.11 13.29
C CYS A 53 -2.31 3.71 13.64
N VAL A 54 -1.87 2.92 12.65
CA VAL A 54 -1.28 1.60 12.89
C VAL A 54 0.06 1.73 13.61
N ALA A 55 0.93 2.66 13.21
CA ALA A 55 2.19 2.92 13.89
C ALA A 55 1.96 3.33 15.36
N GLN A 56 1.03 4.25 15.61
CA GLN A 56 0.64 4.67 16.97
C GLN A 56 0.14 3.49 17.82
N TYR A 57 -0.69 2.62 17.23
CA TYR A 57 -1.19 1.44 17.91
C TYR A 57 -0.05 0.46 18.29
N LEU A 58 0.89 0.20 17.38
CA LEU A 58 2.04 -0.65 17.66
C LEU A 58 2.98 -0.03 18.71
N ALA A 59 3.23 1.27 18.62
CA ALA A 59 4.02 2.00 19.63
C ALA A 59 3.35 1.92 21.02
N ALA A 60 2.02 2.08 21.10
CA ALA A 60 1.27 1.92 22.35
C ALA A 60 1.31 0.48 22.91
N ARG A 61 1.61 -0.51 22.07
CA ARG A 61 1.84 -1.91 22.45
C ARG A 61 3.30 -2.20 22.85
N GLY A 62 4.17 -1.18 22.84
CA GLY A 62 5.58 -1.29 23.18
C GLY A 62 6.46 -1.76 22.03
N SER A 63 5.97 -1.75 20.79
CA SER A 63 6.80 -2.05 19.62
C SER A 63 7.68 -0.84 19.26
N SER A 64 8.95 -1.10 18.99
CA SER A 64 9.92 -0.17 18.43
C SER A 64 10.70 -0.90 17.34
N PHE A 65 11.19 -0.16 16.34
CA PHE A 65 11.90 -0.74 15.20
C PHE A 65 13.20 0.03 14.99
N GLY A 66 14.30 -0.68 14.77
CA GLY A 66 15.62 -0.08 14.52
C GLY A 66 15.87 0.27 13.05
N SER A 67 15.05 -0.22 12.13
CA SER A 67 15.20 0.02 10.69
C SER A 67 13.87 0.06 9.94
N ILE A 68 13.91 0.58 8.70
CA ILE A 68 12.77 0.59 7.78
C ILE A 68 12.39 -0.85 7.38
N GLU A 69 13.40 -1.68 7.15
CA GLU A 69 13.26 -3.09 6.81
C GLU A 69 12.51 -3.85 7.89
N GLU A 70 12.95 -3.74 9.15
CA GLU A 70 12.31 -4.39 10.30
C GLU A 70 10.87 -3.92 10.48
N ALA A 71 10.62 -2.61 10.36
CA ALA A 71 9.29 -2.04 10.48
C ALA A 71 8.35 -2.57 9.38
N LEU A 72 8.82 -2.69 8.14
CA LEU A 72 8.03 -3.20 7.01
C LEU A 72 7.83 -4.71 7.05
N GLU A 73 8.81 -5.46 7.55
CA GLU A 73 8.68 -6.90 7.83
C GLU A 73 7.59 -7.15 8.88
N GLN A 74 7.63 -6.42 10.01
CA GLN A 74 6.59 -6.54 11.05
C GLN A 74 5.22 -6.11 10.52
N LEU A 75 5.17 -5.04 9.74
CA LEU A 75 3.95 -4.57 9.11
C LEU A 75 3.37 -5.65 8.19
N ASN A 76 4.21 -6.27 7.34
CA ASN A 76 3.76 -7.35 6.47
C ASN A 76 3.41 -8.63 7.26
N ALA A 77 4.08 -8.94 8.37
CA ALA A 77 3.72 -10.07 9.23
C ALA A 77 2.35 -9.89 9.90
N SER A 78 2.04 -8.65 10.30
CA SER A 78 0.78 -8.33 11.00
C SER A 78 -0.43 -8.36 10.07
N PHE A 79 -0.25 -7.92 8.83
CA PHE A 79 -1.34 -7.78 7.87
C PHE A 79 -1.27 -8.74 6.70
N ALA A 80 -0.18 -9.46 6.48
CA ALA A 80 0.04 -10.35 5.33
C ALA A 80 -0.23 -9.68 3.97
N PHE A 81 0.25 -8.46 3.74
CA PHE A 81 -0.03 -7.71 2.51
C PHE A 81 0.46 -8.40 1.25
N SER A 82 1.58 -9.10 1.32
CA SER A 82 2.23 -9.79 0.20
C SER A 82 3.00 -10.99 0.72
N ASP A 83 3.25 -11.99 -0.11
CA ASP A 83 4.18 -13.08 0.23
C ASP A 83 5.60 -12.57 0.43
N GLU A 84 5.93 -11.50 -0.29
CA GLU A 84 7.25 -10.90 -0.26
C GLU A 84 7.14 -9.38 -0.33
N VAL A 85 7.85 -8.72 0.58
CA VAL A 85 8.08 -7.28 0.59
C VAL A 85 9.59 -7.08 0.60
N ARG A 86 10.11 -6.36 -0.39
CA ARG A 86 11.53 -5.97 -0.44
C ARG A 86 11.65 -4.48 -0.27
N VAL A 87 12.75 -4.08 0.33
CA VAL A 87 13.10 -2.68 0.53
C VAL A 87 14.48 -2.47 -0.04
N ARG A 88 14.67 -1.37 -0.76
CA ARG A 88 15.97 -0.94 -1.25
C ARG A 88 16.08 0.56 -1.08
N THR A 89 17.17 1.00 -0.48
CA THR A 89 17.58 2.41 -0.55
C THR A 89 18.64 2.55 -1.64
N ARG A 90 18.42 3.48 -2.56
CA ARG A 90 19.35 3.82 -3.63
C ARG A 90 20.29 4.96 -3.20
N GLU A 91 21.39 5.13 -3.94
CA GLU A 91 22.39 6.18 -3.68
C GLU A 91 21.85 7.62 -3.85
N ASP A 92 20.76 7.80 -4.62
CA ASP A 92 20.08 9.08 -4.86
C ASP A 92 19.02 9.42 -3.79
N ASP A 93 19.15 8.85 -2.58
CA ASP A 93 18.20 8.99 -1.47
C ASP A 93 16.76 8.63 -1.87
N VAL A 94 16.62 7.61 -2.72
CA VAL A 94 15.32 7.04 -3.07
C VAL A 94 15.12 5.73 -2.29
N LEU A 95 14.04 5.69 -1.51
CA LEU A 95 13.51 4.46 -0.91
C LEU A 95 12.55 3.79 -1.89
N GLU A 96 12.81 2.54 -2.21
CA GLU A 96 11.92 1.69 -3.00
C GLU A 96 11.34 0.58 -2.13
N VAL A 97 10.02 0.49 -2.11
CA VAL A 97 9.27 -0.58 -1.46
C VAL A 97 8.60 -1.41 -2.54
N MET A 98 8.99 -2.68 -2.62
CA MET A 98 8.60 -3.60 -3.69
C MET A 98 7.68 -4.66 -3.11
N LEU A 99 6.46 -4.77 -3.63
CA LEU A 99 5.51 -5.82 -3.25
C LEU A 99 5.35 -6.79 -4.40
N HIS A 100 5.40 -8.09 -4.12
CA HIS A 100 5.19 -9.11 -5.15
C HIS A 100 3.80 -8.97 -5.78
N THR A 101 3.77 -8.87 -7.13
CA THR A 101 2.58 -8.42 -7.86
C THR A 101 1.44 -9.41 -7.74
N ASP A 102 1.72 -10.71 -7.75
CA ASP A 102 0.69 -11.74 -7.84
C ASP A 102 0.16 -12.20 -6.48
N SER A 103 0.79 -11.80 -5.39
CA SER A 103 0.39 -12.15 -4.03
C SER A 103 -0.07 -10.97 -3.17
N CYS A 104 -0.14 -9.76 -3.74
CA CYS A 104 -0.62 -8.59 -3.01
C CYS A 104 -2.10 -8.72 -2.63
N ARG A 105 -2.39 -8.83 -1.32
CA ARG A 105 -3.71 -9.08 -0.72
C ARG A 105 -4.48 -7.82 -0.34
N ILE A 106 -3.90 -6.65 -0.53
CA ILE A 106 -4.58 -5.35 -0.33
C ILE A 106 -4.98 -4.70 -1.66
N CYS A 107 -4.42 -5.16 -2.78
CA CYS A 107 -4.75 -4.68 -4.11
C CYS A 107 -6.13 -5.19 -4.54
N PRO A 108 -7.16 -4.34 -4.71
CA PRO A 108 -8.49 -4.83 -5.07
C PRO A 108 -8.51 -5.63 -6.38
N ARG A 109 -7.56 -5.39 -7.30
CA ARG A 109 -7.44 -6.17 -8.55
C ARG A 109 -7.13 -7.65 -8.32
N ASN A 110 -6.33 -7.94 -7.30
CA ASN A 110 -5.84 -9.28 -6.97
C ASN A 110 -6.77 -10.02 -6.02
N VAL A 111 -7.46 -9.31 -5.12
CA VAL A 111 -8.41 -9.94 -4.19
C VAL A 111 -9.76 -10.21 -4.87
N GLY A 112 -10.00 -9.69 -6.09
CA GLY A 112 -11.24 -9.92 -6.84
C GLY A 112 -12.28 -8.81 -6.73
N GLY A 113 -11.89 -7.66 -6.18
CA GLY A 113 -12.64 -6.40 -6.26
C GLY A 113 -12.57 -5.76 -7.65
N LEU A 114 -13.27 -4.64 -7.83
CA LEU A 114 -13.25 -3.91 -9.10
C LEU A 114 -11.84 -3.43 -9.46
N GLU A 115 -11.51 -3.48 -10.75
CA GLU A 115 -10.25 -2.98 -11.30
C GLU A 115 -10.10 -1.48 -11.06
N LEU A 116 -9.37 -1.05 -10.01
CA LEU A 116 -9.07 0.38 -9.77
C LEU A 116 -8.52 1.06 -11.04
N PRO A 117 -9.05 2.23 -11.46
CA PRO A 117 -8.65 2.91 -12.67
C PRO A 117 -7.35 3.65 -12.38
N GLY A 118 -6.36 3.48 -13.24
CA GLY A 118 -5.07 4.09 -13.00
C GLY A 118 -4.42 3.58 -11.70
N PRO A 119 -3.56 4.39 -11.06
CA PRO A 119 -2.51 3.85 -10.22
C PRO A 119 -2.83 3.88 -8.71
N ALA A 120 -4.10 3.74 -8.35
CA ALA A 120 -4.58 3.97 -6.98
C ALA A 120 -4.24 2.85 -5.98
N CYS A 121 -2.96 2.56 -5.79
CA CYS A 121 -2.48 1.59 -4.83
C CYS A 121 -2.57 2.14 -3.40
N PRO A 122 -3.27 1.47 -2.46
CA PRO A 122 -3.40 1.93 -1.09
C PRO A 122 -2.06 1.95 -0.33
N ASN A 123 -1.12 1.07 -0.72
CA ASN A 123 0.19 0.96 -0.07
C ASN A 123 1.05 2.21 -0.21
N VAL A 124 0.79 3.08 -1.20
CA VAL A 124 1.54 4.32 -1.41
C VAL A 124 1.40 5.27 -0.22
N GLY A 125 0.16 5.51 0.23
CA GLY A 125 -0.08 6.30 1.43
C GLY A 125 0.29 5.52 2.69
N PHE A 126 -0.11 4.25 2.75
CA PHE A 126 -0.01 3.44 3.96
C PHE A 126 1.44 3.29 4.46
N VAL A 127 2.34 2.87 3.57
CA VAL A 127 3.76 2.69 3.90
C VAL A 127 4.38 4.01 4.33
N LYS A 128 4.09 5.10 3.60
CA LYS A 128 4.58 6.43 3.95
C LYS A 128 4.16 6.85 5.36
N GLY A 129 2.85 6.84 5.62
CA GLY A 129 2.32 7.29 6.91
C GLY A 129 2.82 6.43 8.07
N TYR A 130 2.95 5.12 7.86
CA TYR A 130 3.49 4.20 8.85
C TYR A 130 4.95 4.51 9.21
N LEU A 131 5.82 4.64 8.22
CA LEU A 131 7.25 4.90 8.44
C LEU A 131 7.52 6.30 9.01
N GLU A 132 6.78 7.30 8.56
CA GLU A 132 6.91 8.67 9.08
C GLU A 132 6.44 8.77 10.53
N GLU A 133 5.36 8.10 10.90
CA GLU A 133 4.84 8.12 12.27
C GLU A 133 5.75 7.38 13.25
N LEU A 134 6.41 6.32 12.80
CA LEU A 134 7.46 5.66 13.57
C LEU A 134 8.72 6.52 13.74
N GLY A 135 8.79 7.68 13.07
CA GLY A 135 9.94 8.59 13.12
C GLY A 135 11.16 8.08 12.38
N LEU A 136 11.04 7.01 11.57
CA LEU A 136 12.19 6.37 10.91
C LEU A 136 12.70 7.18 9.71
N VAL A 137 11.80 7.85 8.99
CA VAL A 137 12.13 8.58 7.77
C VAL A 137 11.03 9.58 7.43
N ARG A 138 11.39 10.70 6.81
CA ARG A 138 10.45 11.64 6.19
C ARG A 138 10.47 11.47 4.68
N LEU A 139 9.31 11.26 4.05
CA LEU A 139 9.23 10.82 2.66
C LEU A 139 8.45 11.81 1.79
N LYS A 140 8.90 11.96 0.55
CA LYS A 140 8.14 12.58 -0.52
C LYS A 140 7.92 11.56 -1.63
N GLU A 141 6.70 11.46 -2.10
CA GLU A 141 6.34 10.65 -3.25
C GLU A 141 7.17 11.02 -4.48
N ASN A 142 7.73 10.01 -5.17
CA ASN A 142 8.57 10.22 -6.35
C ASN A 142 7.81 9.86 -7.64
N TYR A 143 6.78 10.65 -7.95
CA TYR A 143 6.01 10.56 -9.21
C TYR A 143 5.30 11.89 -9.51
N ASP A 144 5.01 12.12 -10.79
CA ASP A 144 4.21 13.23 -11.29
C ASP A 144 3.02 12.74 -12.14
N VAL A 145 1.83 12.68 -11.54
CA VAL A 145 0.60 12.22 -12.23
C VAL A 145 0.21 13.16 -13.37
N GLU A 146 0.51 14.46 -13.27
CA GLU A 146 0.19 15.44 -14.32
C GLU A 146 1.07 15.21 -15.57
N LYS A 147 2.30 14.72 -15.37
CA LYS A 147 3.18 14.26 -16.45
C LYS A 147 2.94 12.81 -16.89
N GLY A 148 1.92 12.15 -16.35
CA GLY A 148 1.57 10.77 -16.67
C GLY A 148 2.42 9.70 -15.97
N GLU A 149 3.26 10.10 -15.01
CA GLU A 149 4.00 9.14 -14.19
C GLU A 149 3.08 8.49 -13.16
N LEU A 150 3.24 7.17 -12.99
CA LEU A 150 2.42 6.41 -12.05
C LEU A 150 3.14 6.26 -10.70
N PRO A 151 2.42 6.38 -9.56
CA PRO A 151 2.93 6.14 -8.22
C PRO A 151 3.42 4.72 -7.95
N VAL A 152 3.12 3.78 -8.86
CA VAL A 152 3.58 2.39 -8.78
C VAL A 152 4.04 1.95 -10.16
N LYS A 153 5.27 1.46 -10.26
CA LYS A 153 5.83 0.84 -11.46
C LYS A 153 5.81 -0.68 -11.33
N ARG A 154 5.68 -1.40 -12.44
CA ARG A 154 5.78 -2.86 -12.47
C ARG A 154 7.11 -3.27 -13.04
N GLU A 155 7.94 -3.93 -12.24
CA GLU A 155 9.29 -4.33 -12.63
C GLU A 155 9.60 -5.72 -12.07
N SER A 156 10.01 -6.64 -12.95
CA SER A 156 10.48 -7.99 -12.59
C SER A 156 9.57 -8.77 -11.62
N GLY A 157 8.25 -8.67 -11.79
CA GLY A 157 7.26 -9.33 -10.93
C GLY A 157 6.83 -8.53 -9.69
N TYR A 158 7.35 -7.32 -9.49
CA TYR A 158 7.04 -6.45 -8.34
C TYR A 158 6.28 -5.20 -8.74
N CYS A 159 5.44 -4.74 -7.82
CA CYS A 159 4.91 -3.39 -7.79
C CYS A 159 5.85 -2.54 -6.93
N VAL A 160 6.60 -1.64 -7.57
CA VAL A 160 7.62 -0.79 -6.97
C VAL A 160 7.02 0.58 -6.66
N ILE A 161 7.07 0.95 -5.39
CA ILE A 161 6.69 2.28 -4.90
C ILE A 161 7.98 3.03 -4.54
N SER A 162 8.19 4.20 -5.13
CA SER A 162 9.39 4.99 -4.92
C SER A 162 9.09 6.27 -4.13
N TYR A 163 9.89 6.52 -3.11
CA TYR A 163 9.84 7.73 -2.29
C TYR A 163 11.22 8.38 -2.29
N ARG A 164 11.27 9.70 -2.43
CA ARG A 164 12.44 10.49 -2.09
C ARG A 164 12.51 10.64 -0.57
N ILE A 165 13.65 10.31 0.01
CA ILE A 165 13.97 10.54 1.41
C ILE A 165 14.27 12.03 1.57
N LEU A 166 13.56 12.70 2.48
CA LEU A 166 13.81 14.09 2.84
C LEU A 166 14.69 14.19 4.08
N GLU A 167 14.43 13.35 5.08
CA GLU A 167 15.12 13.33 6.36
C GLU A 167 15.15 11.87 6.86
N ARG A 168 16.23 11.48 7.55
CA ARG A 168 16.33 10.17 8.23
C ARG A 168 16.11 10.35 9.72
N GLY A 169 15.35 9.45 10.33
CA GLY A 169 15.18 9.37 11.77
C GLY A 169 16.47 8.96 12.48
N GLN A 170 16.59 9.35 13.75
CA GLN A 170 17.53 8.72 14.67
C GLN A 170 16.81 7.48 15.22
N GLY A 171 17.22 6.30 14.76
CA GLY A 171 16.75 5.02 15.30
C GLY A 171 17.25 4.78 16.72
#